data_AF-A0A4R4NAY7-F1
#
_entry.id   AF-A0A4R4NAY7-F1
#
_cell.length_a   1.000
_cell.length_b   1.000
_cell.length_c   1.000
_cell.angle_alpha   90.00
_cell.angle_beta   90.00
_cell.angle_gamma   90.00
#
_symmetry.space_group_name_H-M   'P 1'
#
loop_
_entity.id
_entity.type
_entity.pdbx_description
1 polymer ?
#
loop_
_entity_poly.entity_id
_entity_poly.type
_entity_poly.pdbx_seq_one_letter_code
_entity_poly.pdbx_strand_id
1 'polypeptide(L)'
;MLTWAPGPEAAAIAAQLSRRGPLVLAGATQNQAHELARALTTDAAVEVPVVTAVPGDPADPATLRRALAALPEGSPPAVVTHPAVPGAAVHLDRLTRDRPLSAFVVITPFAVAPLLPEDPATVATNAGLAALARARRAAGAPATLIAWASTGTALRPLPPELAAATLAFAEGGGDALVVADPDWEALAAERPDALTHPLFDALAEVRTLRRRAGRQPAGPAAGDLGSRLASLSPREAEHTLLDLVRTHVARVLGHARAATVETGRTFQDLGFDSLTAVELRDRLGAATGLRLPSGLLFNQPTPLALARHLADALRGPAAVVPAETPAAGTGPGADPRHEPVAVVAMGCRFPGGVTSPEELWRLVAEGRDAVGEVPANRGWDRRPWYHPDPDHPGTSYARRGGFLPDADAFDAEFFGISPREALAIEPQQRLLLEVAWETLERAGIQPAALRGSRTGVFTGIMTQDYGPMLHQADNAVGAYLLTGKTGSVASGRIAYTLGLEGPAVTVDTACSSSLVALHQAAQALRNGECDLALAGGATVMATPGLFFSFSIQRGLSPDGTCKAFSASADGTGWGEGVGLLLLERLSDARRHGHQVLAVIRGSAVNQDGASNGLTAP
;
A
#
# COMPACT_ATOMS: atom_id res chain seq x y z
N MET A 1 -20.34 6.42 10.26
CA MET A 1 -21.27 7.49 10.69
C MET A 1 -21.21 7.57 12.21
N LEU A 2 -20.37 8.47 12.75
CA LEU A 2 -20.38 8.86 14.16
C LEU A 2 -21.06 10.23 14.22
N THR A 3 -22.31 10.26 14.69
CA THR A 3 -23.04 11.50 14.96
C THR A 3 -22.46 12.12 16.23
N TRP A 4 -21.84 13.30 16.14
CA TRP A 4 -21.21 13.96 17.29
C TRP A 4 -21.81 15.35 17.52
N ALA A 5 -22.08 15.67 18.79
CA ALA A 5 -22.67 16.93 19.25
C ALA A 5 -21.59 17.96 19.57
N PRO A 6 -21.85 19.28 19.47
CA PRO A 6 -21.01 20.26 20.15
C PRO A 6 -21.12 19.99 21.66
N GLY A 7 -19.99 19.74 22.30
CA GLY A 7 -19.94 19.52 23.74
C GLY A 7 -20.24 20.80 24.54
N PRO A 8 -20.43 20.67 25.87
CA PRO A 8 -20.72 21.79 26.77
C PRO A 8 -19.66 22.91 26.76
N GLU A 9 -18.43 22.63 26.31
CA GLU A 9 -17.35 23.60 26.11
C GLU A 9 -17.63 24.64 25.01
N ALA A 10 -18.18 24.20 23.87
CA ALA A 10 -18.51 25.09 22.76
C ALA A 10 -19.66 26.02 23.17
N ALA A 11 -20.56 25.52 24.02
CA ALA A 11 -21.67 26.28 24.57
C ALA A 11 -21.22 27.40 25.52
N ALA A 12 -20.27 27.10 26.40
CA ALA A 12 -19.72 28.09 27.33
C ALA A 12 -18.92 29.20 26.60
N ILE A 13 -18.14 28.84 25.57
CA ILE A 13 -17.42 29.80 24.71
C ILE A 13 -18.41 30.69 23.94
N ALA A 14 -19.45 30.08 23.36
CA ALA A 14 -20.53 30.79 22.69
C ALA A 14 -21.21 31.82 23.60
N ALA A 15 -21.53 31.43 24.85
CA ALA A 15 -22.17 32.28 25.84
C ALA A 15 -21.34 33.51 26.23
N GLN A 16 -20.01 33.40 26.19
CA GLN A 16 -19.14 34.53 26.47
C GLN A 16 -19.02 35.48 25.28
N LEU A 17 -18.99 34.95 24.07
CA LEU A 17 -18.88 35.73 22.84
C LEU A 17 -20.18 36.44 22.49
N SER A 18 -21.34 35.85 22.79
CA SER A 18 -22.65 36.48 22.56
C SER A 18 -22.83 37.78 23.34
N ARG A 19 -22.14 37.95 24.49
CA ARG A 19 -22.12 39.21 25.25
C ARG A 19 -21.39 40.36 24.54
N ARG A 20 -20.67 40.08 23.45
CA ARG A 20 -19.85 41.05 22.70
C ARG A 20 -20.43 41.43 21.34
N GLY A 21 -21.47 40.72 20.87
CA GLY A 21 -22.09 40.96 19.58
C GLY A 21 -22.78 39.73 19.00
N PRO A 22 -23.27 39.83 17.74
CA PRO A 22 -23.95 38.73 17.06
C PRO A 22 -23.03 37.51 16.88
N LEU A 23 -23.57 36.29 17.04
CA LEU A 23 -22.79 35.06 17.09
C LEU A 23 -23.17 34.07 15.98
N VAL A 24 -22.19 33.63 15.20
CA VAL A 24 -22.36 32.52 14.23
C VAL A 24 -21.69 31.26 14.76
N LEU A 25 -22.45 30.18 14.84
CA LEU A 25 -21.99 28.87 15.28
C LEU A 25 -22.11 27.86 14.14
N ALA A 26 -20.97 27.36 13.66
CA ALA A 26 -20.92 26.33 12.62
C ALA A 26 -20.43 25.00 13.18
N GLY A 27 -21.19 23.93 12.93
CA GLY A 27 -20.88 22.56 13.40
C GLY A 27 -21.90 21.95 14.37
N ALA A 28 -23.04 22.59 14.61
CA ALA A 28 -24.14 22.05 15.42
C ALA A 28 -25.29 21.55 14.53
N THR A 29 -25.92 20.42 14.88
CA THR A 29 -27.21 20.03 14.30
C THR A 29 -28.32 20.97 14.78
N GLN A 30 -29.44 21.01 14.06
CA GLN A 30 -30.59 21.88 14.39
C GLN A 30 -31.12 21.67 15.83
N ASN A 31 -31.04 20.46 16.38
CA ASN A 31 -31.43 20.18 17.77
C ASN A 31 -30.44 20.77 18.78
N GLN A 32 -29.14 20.68 18.50
CA GLN A 32 -28.07 21.21 19.37
C GLN A 32 -28.04 22.74 19.35
N ALA A 33 -28.40 23.33 18.22
CA ALA A 33 -28.65 24.76 18.10
C ALA A 33 -29.75 25.26 19.03
N HIS A 34 -30.86 24.53 19.10
CA HIS A 34 -31.98 24.85 19.95
C HIS A 34 -31.66 24.63 21.44
N GLU A 35 -30.92 23.58 21.80
CA GLU A 35 -30.45 23.38 23.17
C GLU A 35 -29.49 24.48 23.62
N LEU A 36 -28.58 24.88 22.73
CA LEU A 36 -27.66 25.98 22.99
C LEU A 36 -28.39 27.32 23.10
N ALA A 37 -29.32 27.61 22.19
CA ALA A 37 -30.15 28.80 22.27
C ALA A 37 -30.97 28.83 23.58
N ARG A 38 -31.52 27.68 24.00
CA ARG A 38 -32.23 27.56 25.29
C ARG A 38 -31.32 27.85 26.49
N ALA A 39 -30.12 27.27 26.52
CA ALA A 39 -29.14 27.49 27.58
C ALA A 39 -28.69 28.97 27.68
N LEU A 40 -28.65 29.67 26.55
CA LEU A 40 -28.33 31.10 26.48
C LEU A 40 -29.50 32.00 26.91
N THR A 41 -30.75 31.58 26.70
CA THR A 41 -31.96 32.35 27.07
C THR A 41 -32.38 32.23 28.54
N THR A 42 -31.82 31.29 29.31
CA THR A 42 -32.13 31.13 30.75
C THR A 42 -31.46 32.17 31.65
N ASP A 43 -30.53 32.96 31.13
CA ASP A 43 -29.91 34.09 31.85
C ASP A 43 -30.62 35.40 31.42
N ALA A 44 -31.46 35.94 32.31
CA ALA A 44 -32.54 36.90 32.01
C ALA A 44 -32.09 38.33 31.61
N ALA A 45 -30.87 38.51 31.10
CA ALA A 45 -30.28 39.82 30.84
C ALA A 45 -29.76 40.03 29.41
N VAL A 46 -29.98 39.10 28.47
CA VAL A 46 -29.38 39.23 27.13
C VAL A 46 -30.41 39.04 26.01
N GLU A 47 -30.85 40.15 25.42
CA GLU A 47 -31.40 40.16 24.06
C GLU A 47 -30.25 39.87 23.08
N VAL A 48 -29.89 38.60 22.87
CA VAL A 48 -28.91 38.21 21.85
C VAL A 48 -29.61 37.94 20.51
N PRO A 49 -29.29 38.66 19.43
CA PRO A 49 -29.82 38.35 18.12
C PRO A 49 -29.03 37.21 17.45
N VAL A 50 -29.79 36.21 17.00
CA VAL A 50 -29.49 35.26 15.92
C VAL A 50 -28.30 34.32 16.14
N VAL A 51 -28.54 33.22 16.86
CA VAL A 51 -27.78 31.97 16.70
C VAL A 51 -28.29 31.29 15.42
N THR A 52 -27.66 31.53 14.27
CA THR A 52 -27.94 30.68 13.10
C THR A 52 -27.07 29.43 13.20
N ALA A 53 -27.60 28.37 13.80
CA ALA A 53 -27.12 27.06 13.38
C ALA A 53 -27.66 26.82 11.98
N VAL A 54 -26.74 26.57 11.06
CA VAL A 54 -26.99 26.17 9.69
C VAL A 54 -27.98 24.98 9.69
N PRO A 55 -29.25 25.14 9.30
CA PRO A 55 -30.10 23.99 9.03
C PRO A 55 -29.65 23.45 7.66
N GLY A 56 -28.73 22.49 7.67
CA GLY A 56 -28.12 21.94 6.46
C GLY A 56 -26.69 21.45 6.70
N ASP A 57 -26.06 20.92 5.65
CA ASP A 57 -24.65 20.52 5.70
C ASP A 57 -23.78 21.77 5.95
N PRO A 58 -23.06 21.89 7.09
CA PRO A 58 -22.20 23.04 7.35
C PRO A 58 -20.95 23.06 6.45
N ALA A 59 -20.75 22.07 5.58
CA ALA A 59 -19.83 22.15 4.44
C ALA A 59 -20.41 22.92 3.24
N ASP A 60 -21.71 23.22 3.19
CA ASP A 60 -22.33 24.00 2.11
C ASP A 60 -22.11 25.52 2.28
N PRO A 61 -21.38 26.18 1.36
CA PRO A 61 -21.14 27.62 1.41
C PRO A 61 -22.41 28.48 1.30
N ALA A 62 -23.47 27.98 0.65
CA ALA A 62 -24.70 28.75 0.46
C ALA A 62 -25.45 28.94 1.78
N THR A 63 -25.43 27.94 2.65
CA THR A 63 -26.10 28.02 3.96
C THR A 63 -25.34 28.92 4.93
N LEU A 64 -24.01 28.89 4.93
CA LEU A 64 -23.17 29.83 5.69
C LEU A 64 -23.37 31.29 5.24
N ARG A 65 -23.55 31.52 3.93
CA ARG A 65 -23.82 32.85 3.38
C ARG A 65 -25.16 33.43 3.87
N ARG A 66 -26.20 32.58 3.95
CA ARG A 66 -27.52 32.99 4.50
C ARG A 66 -27.42 33.34 5.98
N ALA A 67 -26.72 32.53 6.78
CA ALA A 67 -26.49 32.80 8.20
C ALA A 67 -25.80 34.15 8.43
N LEU A 68 -24.76 34.43 7.64
CA LEU A 68 -24.01 35.70 7.70
C LEU A 68 -24.81 36.91 7.20
N ALA A 69 -25.83 36.72 6.35
CA ALA A 69 -26.70 37.78 5.86
C ALA A 69 -27.84 38.12 6.84
N ALA A 70 -28.17 37.22 7.75
CA ALA A 70 -29.22 37.40 8.75
C ALA A 70 -28.75 38.14 10.02
N LEU A 71 -27.47 38.53 10.10
CA LEU A 71 -26.90 39.23 11.25
C LEU A 71 -27.32 40.71 11.24
N PRO A 72 -27.68 41.30 12.39
CA PRO A 72 -28.04 42.71 12.48
C PRO A 72 -26.86 43.64 12.15
N GLU A 73 -27.16 44.77 11.50
CA GLU A 73 -26.19 45.81 11.19
C GLU A 73 -25.85 46.62 12.45
N GLY A 74 -24.56 46.83 12.74
CA GLY A 74 -24.12 47.74 13.81
C GLY A 74 -22.98 47.22 14.71
N SER A 75 -22.71 45.91 14.76
CA SER A 75 -21.63 45.32 15.57
C SER A 75 -20.87 44.20 14.84
N PRO A 76 -19.54 44.10 14.99
CA PRO A 76 -18.75 43.05 14.36
C PRO A 76 -19.08 41.67 14.97
N PRO A 77 -19.50 40.67 14.17
CA PRO A 77 -19.93 39.39 14.71
C PRO A 77 -18.75 38.55 15.21
N ALA A 78 -19.03 37.68 16.18
CA ALA A 78 -18.14 36.62 16.60
C ALA A 78 -18.50 35.33 15.84
N VAL A 79 -17.47 34.62 15.37
CA VAL A 79 -17.64 33.34 14.67
C VAL A 79 -17.00 32.24 15.49
N VAL A 80 -17.77 31.19 15.80
CA VAL A 80 -17.29 29.99 16.50
C VAL A 80 -17.50 28.79 15.59
N THR A 81 -16.44 28.03 15.37
CA THR A 81 -16.45 26.84 14.51
C THR A 81 -15.96 25.64 15.29
N HIS A 82 -16.67 24.52 15.12
CA HIS A 82 -16.31 23.23 15.67
C HIS A 82 -15.78 22.34 14.53
N PRO A 83 -14.78 21.48 14.77
CA PRO A 83 -13.98 20.76 13.79
C PRO A 83 -14.73 19.56 13.18
N ALA A 84 -15.93 19.25 13.70
CA ALA A 84 -16.76 18.14 13.26
C ALA A 84 -17.08 18.23 11.76
N VAL A 85 -16.99 19.44 11.18
CA VAL A 85 -17.02 19.67 9.73
C VAL A 85 -15.89 20.63 9.35
N PRO A 86 -14.68 20.13 9.01
CA PRO A 86 -13.51 20.97 8.74
C PRO A 86 -13.71 21.98 7.61
N GLY A 87 -14.55 21.63 6.63
CA GLY A 87 -14.93 22.52 5.52
C GLY A 87 -15.60 23.81 6.00
N ALA A 88 -16.32 23.79 7.13
CA ALA A 88 -17.04 24.95 7.64
C ALA A 88 -16.09 26.10 8.02
N ALA A 89 -14.96 25.79 8.67
CA ALA A 89 -13.97 26.80 9.06
C ALA A 89 -13.32 27.47 7.84
N VAL A 90 -13.01 26.69 6.80
CA VAL A 90 -12.43 27.20 5.54
C VAL A 90 -13.44 28.07 4.78
N HIS A 91 -14.71 27.67 4.73
CA HIS A 91 -15.75 28.45 4.07
C HIS A 91 -16.06 29.74 4.84
N LEU A 92 -16.09 29.71 6.17
CA LEU A 92 -16.29 30.90 6.99
C LEU A 92 -15.12 31.87 6.89
N ASP A 93 -13.88 31.39 6.84
CA ASP A 93 -12.72 32.25 6.57
C ASP A 93 -12.91 33.04 5.26
N ARG A 94 -13.26 32.34 4.17
CA ARG A 94 -13.47 32.96 2.86
C ARG A 94 -14.62 33.95 2.85
N LEU A 95 -15.73 33.63 3.51
CA LEU A 95 -16.94 34.47 3.55
C LEU A 95 -16.82 35.69 4.49
N THR A 96 -15.88 35.64 5.44
CA THR A 96 -15.67 36.71 6.44
C THR A 96 -14.36 37.46 6.27
N ARG A 97 -13.63 37.22 5.18
CA ARG A 97 -12.32 37.82 4.92
C ARG A 97 -12.35 39.35 4.90
N ASP A 98 -13.39 39.90 4.28
CA ASP A 98 -13.57 41.36 4.11
C ASP A 98 -14.53 41.96 5.16
N ARG A 99 -14.84 41.21 6.23
CA ARG A 99 -15.75 41.64 7.29
C ARG A 99 -15.00 41.84 8.61
N PRO A 100 -15.22 42.95 9.33
CA PRO A 100 -14.67 43.11 10.68
C PRO A 100 -15.36 42.11 11.61
N LEU A 101 -14.58 41.20 12.21
CA LEU A 101 -15.05 40.24 13.21
C LEU A 101 -14.58 40.67 14.59
N SER A 102 -15.40 40.44 15.62
CA SER A 102 -14.98 40.61 17.01
C SER A 102 -14.17 39.42 17.52
N ALA A 103 -14.43 38.22 16.99
CA ALA A 103 -13.66 37.01 17.25
C ALA A 103 -13.85 35.96 16.14
N PHE A 104 -12.86 35.12 15.93
CA PHE A 104 -12.96 33.90 15.12
C PHE A 104 -12.34 32.75 15.92
N VAL A 105 -13.16 31.87 16.48
CA VAL A 105 -12.70 30.80 17.37
C VAL A 105 -12.92 29.45 16.69
N VAL A 106 -11.86 28.67 16.57
CA VAL A 106 -11.90 27.29 16.13
C VAL A 106 -11.69 26.41 17.35
N ILE A 107 -12.68 25.61 17.68
CA ILE A 107 -12.58 24.59 18.71
C ILE A 107 -12.25 23.28 17.99
N THR A 108 -11.25 22.54 18.47
CA THR A 108 -10.93 21.18 18.01
C THR A 108 -10.98 20.22 19.20
N PRO A 109 -11.44 18.95 19.10
CA PRO A 109 -11.70 18.11 20.27
C PRO A 109 -10.41 17.42 20.75
N PHE A 110 -9.28 17.64 20.06
CA PHE A 110 -8.08 16.81 20.21
C PHE A 110 -6.81 17.62 20.01
N ALA A 111 -5.82 17.30 20.83
CA ALA A 111 -4.53 17.96 20.87
C ALA A 111 -3.57 17.34 19.85
N VAL A 112 -2.78 18.19 19.19
CA VAL A 112 -1.70 17.79 18.29
C VAL A 112 -0.69 16.92 19.03
N ALA A 113 -0.72 15.60 18.82
CA ALA A 113 0.31 14.56 18.92
C ALA A 113 0.78 13.88 20.25
N PRO A 114 1.06 14.52 21.42
CA PRO A 114 1.75 13.80 22.50
C PRO A 114 0.83 13.16 23.54
N LEU A 115 -0.49 13.46 23.57
CA LEU A 115 -1.39 12.96 24.62
C LEU A 115 -2.24 11.76 24.20
N LEU A 116 -2.51 11.57 22.91
CA LEU A 116 -3.42 10.53 22.41
C LEU A 116 -2.91 9.91 21.10
N PRO A 117 -3.16 8.62 20.83
CA PRO A 117 -2.99 8.06 19.49
C PRO A 117 -4.04 8.66 18.54
N GLU A 118 -3.60 9.30 17.47
CA GLU A 118 -4.48 9.95 16.50
C GLU A 118 -4.52 9.19 15.16
N ASP A 119 -5.70 9.06 14.57
CA ASP A 119 -5.85 8.62 13.18
C ASP A 119 -5.24 9.67 12.23
N PRO A 120 -4.50 9.27 11.16
CA PRO A 120 -3.85 10.21 10.26
C PRO A 120 -4.78 11.27 9.64
N ALA A 121 -6.06 10.96 9.40
CA ALA A 121 -7.00 11.93 8.84
C ALA A 121 -7.35 13.04 9.87
N THR A 122 -7.42 12.69 11.15
CA THR A 122 -7.64 13.64 12.25
C THR A 122 -6.43 14.54 12.45
N VAL A 123 -5.21 13.97 12.40
CA VAL A 123 -3.95 14.74 12.46
C VAL A 123 -3.90 15.78 11.34
N ALA A 124 -4.16 15.35 10.10
CA ALA A 124 -4.16 16.22 8.93
C ALA A 124 -5.22 17.34 9.04
N THR A 125 -6.41 17.00 9.55
CA THR A 125 -7.50 17.96 9.78
C THR A 125 -7.11 19.03 10.80
N ASN A 126 -6.56 18.62 11.94
CA ASN A 126 -6.12 19.54 13.00
C ASN A 126 -4.97 20.43 12.54
N ALA A 127 -4.01 19.88 11.80
CA ALA A 127 -2.94 20.65 11.18
C ALA A 127 -3.47 21.71 10.20
N GLY A 128 -4.47 21.36 9.39
CA GLY A 128 -5.15 22.28 8.47
C GLY A 128 -5.86 23.44 9.20
N LEU A 129 -6.58 23.15 10.28
CA LEU A 129 -7.25 24.17 11.09
C LEU A 129 -6.25 25.09 11.82
N ALA A 130 -5.13 24.55 12.30
CA ALA A 130 -4.05 25.34 12.88
C ALA A 130 -3.37 26.25 11.85
N ALA A 131 -3.16 25.76 10.63
CA ALA A 131 -2.64 26.57 9.52
C ALA A 131 -3.61 27.70 9.15
N LEU A 132 -4.92 27.44 9.12
CA LEU A 132 -5.95 28.45 8.86
C LEU A 132 -5.93 29.56 9.92
N ALA A 133 -5.91 29.20 11.20
CA ALA A 133 -5.87 30.18 12.28
C ALA A 133 -4.61 31.06 12.22
N ARG A 134 -3.44 30.44 11.94
CA ARG A 134 -2.18 31.17 11.76
C ARG A 134 -2.22 32.11 10.54
N ALA A 135 -2.78 31.66 9.42
CA ALA A 135 -2.89 32.48 8.20
C ALA A 135 -3.79 33.72 8.41
N ARG A 136 -4.92 33.57 9.13
CA ARG A 136 -5.80 34.70 9.47
C ARG A 136 -5.10 35.74 10.35
N ARG A 137 -4.37 35.29 11.38
CA ARG A 137 -3.60 36.19 12.25
C ARG A 137 -2.49 36.91 11.50
N ALA A 138 -1.78 36.21 10.61
CA ALA A 138 -0.76 36.82 9.75
C ALA A 138 -1.33 37.91 8.83
N ALA A 139 -2.63 37.83 8.49
CA ALA A 139 -3.36 38.84 7.73
C ALA A 139 -3.99 39.96 8.60
N GLY A 140 -3.71 39.99 9.92
CA GLY A 140 -4.26 40.97 10.85
C GLY A 140 -5.73 40.72 11.25
N ALA A 141 -6.31 39.58 10.88
CA ALA A 141 -7.66 39.18 11.26
C ALA A 141 -7.65 38.35 12.56
N PRO A 142 -8.70 38.45 13.40
CA PRO A 142 -8.79 37.63 14.60
C PRO A 142 -8.90 36.15 14.21
N ALA A 143 -8.17 35.29 14.93
CA ALA A 143 -8.31 33.84 14.90
C ALA A 143 -7.68 33.18 16.13
N THR A 144 -8.46 32.37 16.84
CA THR A 144 -8.07 31.64 18.05
C THR A 144 -8.35 30.16 17.84
N LEU A 145 -7.36 29.30 18.08
CA LEU A 145 -7.52 27.84 18.06
C LEU A 145 -7.50 27.31 19.50
N ILE A 146 -8.56 26.60 19.89
CA ILE A 146 -8.68 25.93 21.19
C ILE A 146 -8.79 24.44 20.93
N ALA A 147 -7.78 23.67 21.32
CA ALA A 147 -7.81 22.22 21.32
C ALA A 147 -8.31 21.73 22.69
N TRP A 148 -9.58 21.33 22.75
CA TRP A 148 -10.26 20.90 23.97
C TRP A 148 -10.33 19.37 24.05
N ALA A 149 -9.43 18.77 24.82
CA ALA A 149 -9.33 17.32 24.95
C ALA A 149 -10.17 16.84 26.15
N SER A 150 -11.40 16.39 25.89
CA SER A 150 -12.35 15.91 26.90
C SER A 150 -12.75 14.44 26.75
N THR A 151 -12.22 13.74 25.75
CA THR A 151 -12.56 12.33 25.46
C THR A 151 -11.31 11.48 25.28
N GLY A 152 -11.22 10.37 26.01
CA GLY A 152 -10.08 9.45 26.03
C GLY A 152 -10.00 8.69 27.36
N THR A 153 -9.44 7.49 27.36
CA THR A 153 -9.33 6.61 28.55
C THR A 153 -8.46 7.22 29.67
N ALA A 154 -7.49 8.05 29.30
CA ALA A 154 -6.59 8.75 30.22
C ALA A 154 -6.88 10.26 30.34
N LEU A 155 -8.07 10.72 29.94
CA LEU A 155 -8.49 12.12 30.06
C LEU A 155 -9.72 12.24 30.96
N ARG A 156 -9.66 13.19 31.89
CA ARG A 156 -10.79 13.51 32.77
C ARG A 156 -11.71 14.53 32.10
N PRO A 157 -13.04 14.46 32.33
CA PRO A 157 -13.97 15.48 31.86
C PRO A 157 -13.61 16.86 32.43
N LEU A 158 -13.52 17.85 31.55
CA LEU A 158 -13.24 19.23 31.94
C LEU A 158 -14.53 19.97 32.32
N PRO A 159 -14.52 20.78 33.39
CA PRO A 159 -15.67 21.61 33.77
C PRO A 159 -15.92 22.69 32.68
N PRO A 160 -17.17 22.88 32.21
CA PRO A 160 -17.50 23.86 31.17
C PRO A 160 -17.12 25.30 31.55
N GLU A 161 -17.07 25.62 32.84
CA GLU A 161 -16.68 26.92 33.37
C GLU A 161 -15.24 27.30 32.99
N LEU A 162 -14.37 26.31 32.77
CA LEU A 162 -12.98 26.52 32.35
C LEU A 162 -12.89 27.04 30.91
N ALA A 163 -13.92 26.80 30.09
CA ALA A 163 -13.95 27.24 28.69
C ALA A 163 -13.95 28.77 28.57
N ALA A 164 -14.57 29.47 29.54
CA ALA A 164 -14.59 30.92 29.55
C ALA A 164 -13.22 31.54 29.93
N ALA A 165 -12.54 30.92 30.89
CA ALA A 165 -11.18 31.29 31.27
C ALA A 165 -10.17 31.00 30.13
N THR A 166 -10.37 29.89 29.43
CA THR A 166 -9.58 29.48 28.26
C THR A 166 -9.66 30.50 27.14
N LEU A 167 -10.86 30.99 26.82
CA LEU A 167 -11.05 32.02 25.79
C LEU A 167 -10.35 33.34 26.18
N ALA A 168 -10.53 33.80 27.43
CA ALA A 168 -9.90 35.02 27.92
C ALA A 168 -8.36 34.93 27.90
N PHE A 169 -7.79 33.76 28.21
CA PHE A 169 -6.36 33.52 28.13
C PHE A 169 -5.86 33.52 26.68
N ALA A 170 -6.59 32.86 25.77
CA ALA A 170 -6.20 32.75 24.38
C ALA A 170 -6.20 34.11 23.66
N GLU A 171 -7.14 35.00 24.01
CA GLU A 171 -7.19 36.38 23.50
C GLU A 171 -6.02 37.26 24.00
N GLY A 172 -5.36 36.88 25.09
CA GLY A 172 -4.21 37.58 25.67
C GLY A 172 -2.87 37.37 24.94
N GLY A 173 -2.86 36.68 23.78
CA GLY A 173 -1.67 36.50 22.94
C GLY A 173 -1.22 35.06 22.71
N GLY A 174 -2.06 34.06 23.00
CA GLY A 174 -1.75 32.65 22.75
C GLY A 174 -2.09 32.22 21.32
N ASP A 175 -1.10 31.70 20.57
CA ASP A 175 -1.26 31.27 19.18
C ASP A 175 -2.17 30.04 18.98
N ALA A 176 -2.19 29.13 19.95
CA ALA A 176 -3.07 27.98 20.04
C ALA A 176 -3.06 27.50 21.49
N LEU A 177 -4.22 27.20 22.05
CA LEU A 177 -4.33 26.73 23.43
C LEU A 177 -4.82 25.28 23.45
N VAL A 178 -4.08 24.43 24.15
CA VAL A 178 -4.50 23.06 24.44
C VAL A 178 -5.04 23.02 25.86
N VAL A 179 -6.27 22.53 26.02
CA VAL A 179 -6.93 22.33 27.30
C VAL A 179 -7.18 20.84 27.47
N ALA A 180 -6.56 20.24 28.48
CA ALA A 180 -6.69 18.84 28.81
C ALA A 180 -6.55 18.69 30.33
N ASP A 181 -7.25 17.72 30.92
CA ASP A 181 -6.98 17.22 32.27
C ASP A 181 -6.54 15.76 32.19
N PRO A 182 -5.24 15.50 31.94
CA PRO A 182 -4.73 14.14 31.81
C PRO A 182 -4.68 13.46 33.17
N ASP A 183 -5.24 12.25 33.24
CA ASP A 183 -4.90 11.34 34.33
C ASP A 183 -3.49 10.80 34.07
N TRP A 184 -2.49 11.45 34.65
CA TRP A 184 -1.09 11.12 34.40
C TRP A 184 -0.71 9.68 34.78
N GLU A 185 -1.42 9.06 35.72
CA GLU A 185 -1.18 7.66 36.11
C GLU A 185 -1.76 6.70 35.07
N ALA A 186 -3.00 6.95 34.62
CA ALA A 186 -3.59 6.18 33.51
C ALA A 186 -2.79 6.37 32.22
N LEU A 187 -2.34 7.60 31.93
CA LEU A 187 -1.51 7.90 30.77
C LEU A 187 -0.13 7.23 30.87
N ALA A 188 0.47 7.15 32.07
CA ALA A 188 1.70 6.40 32.29
C ALA A 188 1.56 4.91 32.01
N ALA A 189 0.41 4.33 32.39
CA ALA A 189 0.11 2.92 32.23
C ALA A 189 -0.16 2.53 30.76
N GLU A 190 -0.88 3.39 30.03
CA GLU A 190 -1.25 3.15 28.63
C GLU A 190 -0.14 3.59 27.65
N ARG A 191 0.54 4.69 27.95
CA ARG A 191 1.50 5.38 27.06
C ARG A 191 2.70 5.96 27.83
N PRO A 192 3.58 5.11 28.37
CA PRO A 192 4.78 5.57 29.09
C PRO A 192 5.73 6.40 28.20
N ASP A 193 5.69 6.22 26.88
CA ASP A 193 6.41 7.01 25.88
C ASP A 193 5.91 8.46 25.79
N ALA A 194 4.59 8.68 25.90
CA ALA A 194 3.99 10.03 25.90
C ALA A 194 4.56 10.90 27.02
N LEU A 195 4.82 10.30 28.19
CA LEU A 195 5.41 10.98 29.32
C LEU A 195 6.85 11.42 29.08
N THR A 196 7.55 10.96 28.05
CA THR A 196 8.93 11.39 27.73
C THR A 196 8.99 12.61 26.82
N HIS A 197 7.83 13.11 26.35
CA HIS A 197 7.78 14.24 25.45
C HIS A 197 8.24 15.54 26.16
N PRO A 198 9.09 16.38 25.51
CA PRO A 198 9.65 17.59 26.12
C PRO A 198 8.61 18.59 26.63
N LEU A 199 7.40 18.60 26.05
CA LEU A 199 6.30 19.47 26.48
C LEU A 199 5.86 19.22 27.93
N PHE A 200 6.10 18.03 28.48
CA PHE A 200 5.71 17.68 29.84
C PHE A 200 6.86 17.80 30.85
N ASP A 201 8.05 18.23 30.40
CA ASP A 201 9.22 18.37 31.26
C ASP A 201 9.03 19.37 32.38
N ALA A 202 8.11 20.33 32.23
CA ALA A 202 7.80 21.33 33.24
C ALA A 202 6.84 20.84 34.34
N LEU A 203 6.12 19.74 34.12
CA LEU A 203 5.04 19.28 35.01
C LEU A 203 5.57 18.43 36.17
N ALA A 204 5.17 18.77 37.40
CA ALA A 204 5.69 18.14 38.61
C ALA A 204 5.23 16.68 38.76
N GLU A 205 4.00 16.39 38.32
CA GLU A 205 3.35 15.09 38.29
C GLU A 205 4.12 14.13 37.37
N VAL A 206 4.43 14.58 36.16
CA VAL A 206 5.20 13.81 35.17
C VAL A 206 6.64 13.57 35.63
N ARG A 207 7.29 14.58 36.24
CA ARG A 207 8.63 14.41 36.86
C ARG A 207 8.63 13.39 38.00
N THR A 208 7.53 13.29 38.75
CA THR A 208 7.39 12.34 39.85
C THR A 208 7.18 10.92 39.33
N LEU A 209 6.34 10.75 38.31
CA LEU A 209 6.12 9.47 37.64
C LEU A 209 7.38 8.94 36.94
N ARG A 210 8.13 9.80 36.22
CA ARG A 210 9.44 9.43 35.63
C ARG A 210 10.44 8.95 36.69
N ARG A 211 10.48 9.61 37.86
CA ARG A 211 11.36 9.22 38.98
C ARG A 211 10.94 7.91 39.65
N ARG A 212 9.64 7.60 39.68
CA ARG A 212 9.12 6.31 40.16
C ARG A 212 9.39 5.19 39.16
N ALA A 213 9.19 5.43 37.87
CA ALA A 213 9.51 4.48 36.80
C ALA A 213 11.01 4.14 36.75
N GLY A 214 11.88 5.13 36.98
CA GLY A 214 13.34 4.91 37.11
C GLY A 214 13.79 4.28 38.44
N ARG A 215 12.87 4.06 39.41
CA ARG A 215 13.16 3.47 40.73
C ARG A 215 12.44 2.15 41.00
N GLN A 216 11.57 1.70 40.11
CA GLN A 216 11.07 0.33 40.17
C GLN A 216 12.18 -0.62 39.73
N PRO A 217 12.55 -1.64 40.54
CA PRO A 217 13.31 -2.74 40.02
C PRO A 217 12.45 -3.41 38.95
N ALA A 218 12.95 -3.46 37.72
CA ALA A 218 12.32 -4.20 36.64
C ALA A 218 12.07 -5.63 37.14
N GLY A 219 10.79 -6.00 37.28
CA GLY A 219 10.40 -7.39 37.44
C GLY A 219 10.95 -8.22 36.26
N PRO A 220 11.25 -9.50 36.47
CA PRO A 220 12.01 -10.29 35.51
C PRO A 220 11.15 -10.61 34.28
N ALA A 221 11.49 -10.04 33.11
CA ALA A 221 11.15 -10.62 31.80
C ALA A 221 11.84 -9.94 30.60
N ALA A 222 11.98 -8.61 30.56
CA ALA A 222 12.45 -7.94 29.34
C ALA A 222 13.98 -7.99 29.12
N GLY A 223 14.77 -8.08 30.19
CA GLY A 223 16.23 -8.22 30.11
C GLY A 223 16.74 -9.68 30.06
N ASP A 224 15.93 -10.64 30.52
CA ASP A 224 16.31 -12.06 30.62
C ASP A 224 16.19 -12.78 29.26
N LEU A 225 15.16 -12.48 28.47
CA LEU A 225 14.97 -13.15 27.18
C LEU A 225 16.07 -12.78 26.18
N GLY A 226 16.42 -11.49 26.06
CA GLY A 226 17.49 -11.03 25.17
C GLY A 226 18.88 -11.55 25.58
N SER A 227 19.20 -11.59 26.88
CA SER A 227 20.46 -12.14 27.38
C SER A 227 20.55 -13.67 27.28
N ARG A 228 19.43 -14.38 27.47
CA ARG A 228 19.33 -15.84 27.21
C ARG A 228 19.40 -16.17 25.73
N LEU A 229 18.80 -15.37 24.85
CA LEU A 229 18.88 -15.59 23.40
C LEU A 229 20.26 -15.23 22.82
N ALA A 230 20.99 -14.31 23.46
CA ALA A 230 22.36 -13.95 23.10
C ALA A 230 23.39 -15.05 23.43
N SER A 231 23.09 -15.95 24.37
CA SER A 231 23.94 -17.10 24.72
C SER A 231 23.59 -18.40 23.97
N LEU A 232 22.53 -18.39 23.16
CA LEU A 232 22.06 -19.52 22.36
C LEU A 232 22.54 -19.42 20.90
N SER A 233 22.72 -20.57 20.24
CA SER A 233 23.03 -20.58 18.81
C SER A 233 21.89 -19.99 17.96
N PRO A 234 22.15 -19.54 16.71
CA PRO A 234 21.12 -19.07 15.78
C PRO A 234 19.89 -19.96 15.70
N ARG A 235 20.12 -21.27 15.61
CA ARG A 235 19.08 -22.30 15.48
C ARG A 235 18.28 -22.51 16.78
N GLU A 236 18.93 -22.46 17.94
CA GLU A 236 18.27 -22.64 19.24
C GLU A 236 17.43 -21.43 19.66
N ALA A 237 17.85 -20.21 19.30
CA ALA A 237 17.06 -19.01 19.53
C ALA A 237 15.83 -18.95 18.62
N GLU A 238 15.95 -19.33 17.34
CA GLU A 238 14.79 -19.45 16.43
C GLU A 238 13.78 -20.44 17.00
N HIS A 239 14.24 -21.60 17.49
CA HIS A 239 13.37 -22.61 18.10
C HIS A 239 12.66 -22.08 19.36
N THR A 240 13.41 -21.40 20.24
CA THR A 240 12.86 -20.83 21.49
C THR A 240 11.82 -19.74 21.21
N LEU A 241 12.06 -18.90 20.21
CA LEU A 241 11.12 -17.85 19.80
C LEU A 241 9.92 -18.40 19.03
N LEU A 242 10.11 -19.47 18.25
CA LEU A 242 9.02 -20.17 17.59
C LEU A 242 8.05 -20.77 18.62
N ASP A 243 8.55 -21.38 19.68
CA ASP A 243 7.72 -21.92 20.76
C ASP A 243 6.98 -20.82 21.54
N LEU A 244 7.62 -19.67 21.74
CA LEU A 244 7.00 -18.48 22.31
C LEU A 244 5.85 -17.97 21.43
N VAL A 245 6.11 -17.79 20.12
CA VAL A 245 5.09 -17.36 19.15
C VAL A 245 3.93 -18.35 19.10
N ARG A 246 4.19 -19.66 19.00
CA ARG A 246 3.15 -20.70 18.97
C ARG A 246 2.29 -20.72 20.24
N THR A 247 2.90 -20.46 21.40
CA THR A 247 2.18 -20.39 22.67
C THR A 247 1.23 -19.19 22.73
N HIS A 248 1.67 -18.02 22.28
CA HIS A 248 0.82 -16.84 22.22
C HIS A 248 -0.27 -16.96 21.14
N VAL A 249 0.06 -17.58 20.00
CA VAL A 249 -0.91 -17.90 18.94
C VAL A 249 -2.01 -18.85 19.45
N ALA A 250 -1.62 -19.97 20.06
CA ALA A 250 -2.58 -20.91 20.63
C ALA A 250 -3.48 -20.25 21.68
N ARG A 251 -2.94 -19.33 22.48
CA ARG A 251 -3.68 -18.62 23.52
C ARG A 251 -4.67 -17.59 22.97
N VAL A 252 -4.36 -16.92 21.86
CA VAL A 252 -5.29 -15.99 21.20
C VAL A 252 -6.42 -16.75 20.49
N LEU A 253 -6.10 -17.88 19.86
CA LEU A 253 -7.07 -18.72 19.16
C LEU A 253 -7.83 -19.71 20.06
N GLY A 254 -7.56 -19.73 21.37
CA GLY A 254 -8.21 -20.64 22.32
C GLY A 254 -7.82 -22.12 22.19
N HIS A 255 -6.69 -22.44 21.56
CA HIS A 255 -6.17 -23.80 21.49
C HIS A 255 -5.50 -24.24 22.81
N ALA A 256 -5.77 -25.48 23.22
CA ALA A 256 -5.23 -26.03 24.47
C ALA A 256 -3.72 -26.33 24.43
N ARG A 257 -3.09 -26.43 23.25
CA ARG A 257 -1.67 -26.76 23.09
C ARG A 257 -1.02 -25.97 21.96
N ALA A 258 0.16 -25.41 22.21
CA ALA A 258 0.98 -24.72 21.19
C ALA A 258 1.38 -25.62 20.01
N ALA A 259 1.48 -26.93 20.25
CA ALA A 259 1.83 -27.93 19.23
C ALA A 259 0.80 -28.08 18.10
N THR A 260 -0.45 -27.62 18.29
CA THR A 260 -1.49 -27.68 17.24
C THR A 260 -1.41 -26.52 16.25
N VAL A 261 -0.56 -25.53 16.51
CA VAL A 261 -0.34 -24.39 15.59
C VAL A 261 0.65 -24.80 14.52
N GLU A 262 0.23 -24.82 13.27
CA GLU A 262 1.09 -25.06 12.10
C GLU A 262 2.02 -23.85 11.87
N THR A 263 3.31 -24.11 11.69
CA THR A 263 4.35 -23.06 11.68
C THR A 263 4.52 -22.36 10.33
N GLY A 264 4.18 -23.05 9.24
CA GLY A 264 4.26 -22.54 7.86
C GLY A 264 2.96 -21.97 7.32
N ARG A 265 1.84 -22.11 8.07
CA ARG A 265 0.53 -21.62 7.63
C ARG A 265 0.38 -20.14 7.95
N THR A 266 -0.37 -19.39 7.12
CA THR A 266 -0.53 -17.96 7.35
C THR A 266 -1.42 -17.69 8.56
N PHE A 267 -1.23 -16.55 9.23
CA PHE A 267 -2.09 -16.15 10.36
C PHE A 267 -3.57 -16.06 9.96
N GLN A 268 -3.87 -15.65 8.72
CA GLN A 268 -5.24 -15.61 8.18
C GLN A 268 -5.84 -17.03 8.10
N ASP A 269 -5.10 -17.99 7.56
CA ASP A 269 -5.54 -19.37 7.46
C ASP A 269 -5.66 -20.08 8.82
N LEU A 270 -4.91 -19.60 9.82
CA LEU A 270 -5.00 -20.02 11.22
C LEU A 270 -6.19 -19.38 11.95
N GLY A 271 -6.92 -18.44 11.32
CA GLY A 271 -8.13 -17.82 11.87
C GLY A 271 -7.93 -16.47 12.55
N PHE A 272 -6.82 -15.76 12.27
CA PHE A 272 -6.63 -14.38 12.75
C PHE A 272 -7.44 -13.37 11.94
N ASP A 273 -8.06 -12.45 12.66
CA ASP A 273 -8.71 -11.22 12.18
C ASP A 273 -7.95 -9.97 12.67
N SER A 274 -8.45 -8.78 12.33
CA SER A 274 -7.81 -7.51 12.69
C SER A 274 -7.71 -7.25 14.19
N LEU A 275 -8.58 -7.83 15.03
CA LEU A 275 -8.58 -7.64 16.48
C LEU A 275 -7.62 -8.61 17.17
N THR A 276 -7.69 -9.88 16.80
CA THR A 276 -6.80 -10.93 17.30
C THR A 276 -5.35 -10.72 16.87
N ALA A 277 -5.11 -10.09 15.72
CA ALA A 277 -3.77 -9.68 15.28
C ALA A 277 -3.14 -8.63 16.20
N VAL A 278 -3.92 -7.66 16.67
CA VAL A 278 -3.47 -6.64 17.62
C VAL A 278 -3.22 -7.27 19.00
N GLU A 279 -4.08 -8.19 19.42
CA GLU A 279 -3.90 -8.91 20.69
C GLU A 279 -2.62 -9.77 20.69
N LEU A 280 -2.31 -10.46 19.60
CA LEU A 280 -1.05 -11.21 19.48
C LEU A 280 0.16 -10.29 19.47
N ARG A 281 0.10 -9.16 18.74
CA ARG A 281 1.16 -8.13 18.77
C ARG A 281 1.44 -7.66 20.20
N ASP A 282 0.39 -7.31 20.95
CA ASP A 282 0.54 -6.80 22.31
C ASP A 282 1.13 -7.82 23.27
N ARG A 283 0.68 -9.07 23.15
CA ARG A 283 1.21 -10.18 23.94
C ARG A 283 2.68 -10.45 23.62
N LEU A 284 3.06 -10.44 22.34
CA LEU A 284 4.45 -10.63 21.92
C LEU A 284 5.32 -9.44 22.31
N GLY A 285 4.82 -8.20 22.17
CA GLY A 285 5.51 -6.99 22.61
C GLY A 285 5.77 -7.00 24.12
N ALA A 286 4.78 -7.43 24.91
CA ALA A 286 4.93 -7.59 26.36
C ALA A 286 5.92 -8.72 26.73
N ALA A 287 5.90 -9.85 26.01
CA ALA A 287 6.77 -10.99 26.28
C ALA A 287 8.22 -10.77 25.85
N THR A 288 8.45 -10.01 24.78
CA THR A 288 9.78 -9.77 24.20
C THR A 288 10.38 -8.41 24.60
N GLY A 289 9.57 -7.46 25.08
CA GLY A 289 10.00 -6.09 25.34
C GLY A 289 10.21 -5.26 24.08
N LEU A 290 9.88 -5.78 22.89
CA LEU A 290 10.01 -5.09 21.61
C LEU A 290 8.80 -4.19 21.33
N ARG A 291 9.06 -3.04 20.69
CA ARG A 291 8.01 -2.23 20.06
C ARG A 291 7.68 -2.81 18.69
N LEU A 292 6.58 -3.57 18.62
CA LEU A 292 6.15 -4.25 17.40
C LEU A 292 5.12 -3.40 16.63
N PRO A 293 5.28 -3.20 15.30
CA PRO A 293 4.35 -2.41 14.49
C PRO A 293 2.98 -3.09 14.35
N SER A 294 1.93 -2.32 14.10
CA SER A 294 0.56 -2.83 13.89
C SER A 294 0.42 -3.73 12.65
N GLY A 295 1.26 -3.51 11.63
CA GLY A 295 1.33 -4.35 10.42
C GLY A 295 2.18 -5.63 10.58
N LEU A 296 2.66 -5.95 11.79
CA LEU A 296 3.63 -7.03 12.02
C LEU A 296 3.18 -8.38 11.44
N LEU A 297 1.93 -8.80 11.71
CA LEU A 297 1.41 -10.09 11.21
C LEU A 297 1.14 -10.07 9.70
N PHE A 298 1.02 -8.90 9.07
CA PHE A 298 0.91 -8.78 7.61
C PHE A 298 2.28 -8.89 6.95
N ASN A 299 3.29 -8.24 7.52
CA ASN A 299 4.66 -8.27 7.01
C ASN A 299 5.35 -9.60 7.30
N GLN A 300 4.96 -10.28 8.38
CA GLN A 300 5.46 -11.59 8.78
C GLN A 300 4.28 -12.56 8.85
N PRO A 301 3.85 -13.14 7.71
CA PRO A 301 2.54 -13.77 7.60
C PRO A 301 2.42 -15.13 8.30
N THR A 302 3.53 -15.73 8.78
CA THR A 302 3.54 -17.06 9.42
C THR A 302 4.20 -17.03 10.80
N PRO A 303 3.84 -17.97 11.71
CA PRO A 303 4.50 -18.09 13.01
C PRO A 303 6.03 -18.22 12.93
N LEU A 304 6.54 -18.91 11.90
CA LEU A 304 7.98 -19.06 11.67
C LEU A 304 8.64 -17.75 11.22
N ALA A 305 8.02 -17.02 10.28
CA ALA A 305 8.53 -15.73 9.83
C ALA A 305 8.56 -14.70 10.98
N LEU A 306 7.52 -14.70 11.80
CA LEU A 306 7.43 -13.85 12.98
C LEU A 306 8.51 -14.19 14.02
N ALA A 307 8.76 -15.48 14.28
CA ALA A 307 9.81 -15.91 15.20
C ALA A 307 11.21 -15.47 14.74
N ARG A 308 11.51 -15.55 13.43
CA ARG A 308 12.76 -15.07 12.85
C ARG A 308 12.92 -13.57 12.99
N HIS A 309 11.88 -12.81 12.64
CA HIS A 309 11.89 -11.36 12.80
C HIS A 309 12.13 -10.92 14.26
N LEU A 310 11.52 -11.62 15.23
CA LEU A 310 11.76 -11.38 16.65
C LEU A 310 13.19 -11.76 17.07
N ALA A 311 13.78 -12.81 16.48
CA ALA A 311 15.15 -13.22 16.76
C ALA A 311 16.15 -12.16 16.30
N ASP A 312 15.94 -11.58 15.12
CA ASP A 312 16.76 -10.52 14.57
C ASP A 312 16.60 -9.22 15.37
N ALA A 313 15.38 -8.87 15.77
CA ALA A 313 15.11 -7.68 16.57
C ALA A 313 15.67 -7.77 18.00
N LEU A 314 15.65 -8.95 18.64
CA LEU A 314 16.11 -9.15 20.03
C LEU A 314 17.62 -9.29 20.18
N ARG A 315 18.32 -9.75 19.15
CA ARG A 315 19.78 -9.80 19.15
C ARG A 315 20.42 -8.40 19.00
N GLY A 316 19.60 -7.37 18.80
CA GLY A 316 20.03 -6.11 18.20
C GLY A 316 20.56 -6.38 16.79
N PRO A 317 21.15 -5.39 16.10
CA PRO A 317 22.06 -5.71 15.01
C PRO A 317 23.21 -6.52 15.63
N ALA A 318 23.04 -7.85 15.66
CA ALA A 318 24.16 -8.75 15.80
C ALA A 318 25.14 -8.28 14.73
N ALA A 319 26.38 -8.10 15.15
CA ALA A 319 27.51 -8.09 14.25
C ALA A 319 27.57 -9.44 13.51
N VAL A 320 26.64 -9.68 12.57
CA VAL A 320 27.08 -9.82 11.20
C VAL A 320 27.80 -8.52 10.98
N VAL A 321 29.13 -8.56 10.98
CA VAL A 321 29.90 -7.56 10.29
C VAL A 321 29.20 -7.46 8.93
N PRO A 322 28.41 -6.39 8.62
CA PRO A 322 28.38 -6.03 7.24
C PRO A 322 29.86 -5.80 6.99
N ALA A 323 30.44 -6.46 6.01
CA ALA A 323 31.61 -5.83 5.43
C ALA A 323 31.11 -4.42 5.06
N GLU A 324 31.39 -3.43 5.91
CA GLU A 324 31.73 -2.09 5.51
C GLU A 324 32.88 -2.30 4.55
N THR A 325 32.52 -2.72 3.34
CA THR A 325 33.34 -2.52 2.19
C THR A 325 33.26 -1.02 2.01
N PRO A 326 34.40 -0.32 2.10
CA PRO A 326 34.42 1.10 1.86
C PRO A 326 33.70 1.39 0.55
N ALA A 327 32.98 2.51 0.49
CA ALA A 327 32.72 3.17 -0.77
C ALA A 327 34.08 3.57 -1.39
N ALA A 328 34.76 2.61 -2.01
CA ALA A 328 35.97 2.76 -2.79
C ALA A 328 36.18 1.49 -3.63
N GLY A 329 35.85 1.59 -4.90
CA GLY A 329 35.93 0.48 -5.84
C GLY A 329 35.14 0.67 -7.13
N THR A 330 34.59 1.86 -7.40
CA THR A 330 34.44 2.28 -8.80
C THR A 330 35.84 2.28 -9.38
N GLY A 331 36.11 1.34 -10.29
CA GLY A 331 37.22 1.52 -11.23
C GLY A 331 37.09 2.93 -11.83
N PRO A 332 38.19 3.67 -11.99
CA PRO A 332 38.11 5.05 -12.46
C PRO A 332 37.44 5.06 -13.84
N GLY A 333 36.21 5.58 -13.94
CA GLY A 333 35.62 6.02 -15.21
C GLY A 333 34.17 5.67 -15.55
N ALA A 334 33.41 4.87 -14.80
CA ALA A 334 32.02 4.56 -15.17
C ALA A 334 31.01 5.45 -14.42
N ASP A 335 30.34 6.34 -15.16
CA ASP A 335 29.13 7.04 -14.71
C ASP A 335 28.07 5.99 -14.31
N PRO A 336 27.46 6.06 -13.10
CA PRO A 336 26.38 5.15 -12.69
C PRO A 336 25.24 5.05 -13.71
N ARG A 337 24.97 6.14 -14.45
CA ARG A 337 23.97 6.19 -15.52
C ARG A 337 24.31 5.33 -16.74
N HIS A 338 25.58 4.93 -16.86
CA HIS A 338 26.10 4.09 -17.94
C HIS A 338 26.59 2.73 -17.43
N GLU A 339 26.23 2.35 -16.20
CA GLU A 339 26.59 1.05 -15.66
C GLU A 339 26.01 -0.09 -16.53
N PRO A 340 26.85 -1.03 -17.01
CA PRO A 340 26.37 -2.19 -17.74
C PRO A 340 25.52 -3.10 -16.86
N VAL A 341 24.45 -3.65 -17.43
CA VAL A 341 23.57 -4.61 -16.74
C VAL A 341 23.96 -6.02 -17.17
N ALA A 342 24.21 -6.91 -16.22
CA ALA A 342 24.50 -8.31 -16.47
C ALA A 342 23.20 -9.11 -16.58
N VAL A 343 23.15 -10.05 -17.52
CA VAL A 343 22.17 -11.15 -17.53
C VAL A 343 22.81 -12.31 -16.79
N VAL A 344 22.24 -12.72 -15.67
CA VAL A 344 22.82 -13.74 -14.79
C VAL A 344 22.08 -15.07 -14.78
N ALA A 345 20.82 -15.07 -15.20
CA ALA A 345 20.08 -16.28 -15.51
C ALA A 345 18.99 -16.00 -16.55
N MET A 346 18.46 -17.08 -17.09
CA MET A 346 17.36 -17.08 -18.05
C MET A 346 16.52 -18.34 -17.86
N GLY A 347 15.21 -18.21 -18.02
CA GLY A 347 14.24 -19.29 -18.03
C GLY A 347 13.20 -19.07 -19.12
N CYS A 348 12.66 -20.15 -19.70
CA CYS A 348 11.69 -20.02 -20.77
C CYS A 348 10.80 -21.25 -20.99
N ARG A 349 9.68 -21.00 -21.67
CA ARG A 349 8.79 -21.99 -22.29
C ARG A 349 8.51 -21.56 -23.72
N PHE A 350 8.77 -22.43 -24.69
CA PHE A 350 8.54 -22.15 -26.11
C PHE A 350 7.95 -23.37 -26.85
N PRO A 351 7.34 -23.16 -28.04
CA PRO A 351 6.80 -24.25 -28.85
C PRO A 351 7.85 -25.30 -29.19
N GLY A 352 7.38 -26.51 -29.55
CA GLY A 352 8.27 -27.64 -29.84
C GLY A 352 8.77 -28.39 -28.60
N GLY A 353 8.11 -28.19 -27.45
CA GLY A 353 8.45 -28.85 -26.18
C GLY A 353 9.64 -28.21 -25.47
N VAL A 354 9.94 -26.95 -25.76
CA VAL A 354 11.08 -26.24 -25.15
C VAL A 354 10.70 -25.79 -23.75
N THR A 355 11.40 -26.33 -22.76
CA THR A 355 11.24 -26.01 -21.34
C THR A 355 12.47 -25.33 -20.73
N SER A 356 13.54 -25.14 -21.51
CA SER A 356 14.77 -24.51 -21.03
C SER A 356 15.51 -23.75 -22.14
N PRO A 357 16.37 -22.79 -21.79
CA PRO A 357 17.26 -22.10 -22.74
C PRO A 357 18.15 -23.07 -23.55
N GLU A 358 18.59 -24.17 -22.93
CA GLU A 358 19.39 -25.20 -23.60
C GLU A 358 18.58 -25.96 -24.66
N GLU A 359 17.29 -26.19 -24.42
CA GLU A 359 16.37 -26.79 -25.39
C GLU A 359 16.03 -25.84 -26.52
N LEU A 360 15.87 -24.54 -26.21
CA LEU A 360 15.71 -23.52 -27.23
C LEU A 360 16.94 -23.48 -28.15
N TRP A 361 18.14 -23.51 -27.58
CA TRP A 361 19.38 -23.57 -28.35
C TRP A 361 19.43 -24.80 -29.27
N ARG A 362 19.08 -25.99 -28.76
CA ARG A 362 19.01 -27.22 -29.57
C ARG A 362 18.04 -27.09 -30.73
N LEU A 363 16.82 -26.60 -30.47
CA LEU A 363 15.80 -26.39 -31.51
C LEU A 363 16.29 -25.48 -32.64
N VAL A 364 16.92 -24.35 -32.28
CA VAL A 364 17.47 -23.38 -33.25
C VAL A 364 18.67 -23.95 -33.98
N ALA A 365 19.62 -24.57 -33.27
CA ALA A 365 20.83 -25.14 -33.86
C ALA A 365 20.54 -26.31 -34.82
N GLU A 366 19.48 -27.09 -34.55
CA GLU A 366 19.01 -28.17 -35.42
C GLU A 366 18.14 -27.67 -36.57
N GLY A 367 17.77 -26.39 -36.61
CA GLY A 367 16.91 -25.81 -37.65
C GLY A 367 15.49 -26.40 -37.66
N ARG A 368 14.97 -26.81 -36.50
CA ARG A 368 13.65 -27.44 -36.39
C ARG A 368 12.54 -26.40 -36.39
N ASP A 369 11.48 -26.69 -37.15
CA ASP A 369 10.25 -25.91 -37.14
C ASP A 369 9.29 -26.41 -36.04
N ALA A 370 8.81 -25.49 -35.22
CA ALA A 370 7.88 -25.76 -34.11
C ALA A 370 6.42 -25.42 -34.44
N VAL A 371 6.12 -25.05 -35.69
CA VAL A 371 4.76 -24.76 -36.13
C VAL A 371 3.94 -26.05 -36.22
N GLY A 372 2.81 -26.08 -35.52
CA GLY A 372 1.90 -27.21 -35.42
C GLY A 372 0.44 -26.80 -35.49
N GLU A 373 -0.44 -27.78 -35.34
CA GLU A 373 -1.88 -27.56 -35.13
C GLU A 373 -2.13 -27.09 -33.68
N VAL A 374 -3.27 -26.45 -33.44
CA VAL A 374 -3.68 -26.02 -32.11
C VAL A 374 -3.84 -27.22 -31.16
N PRO A 375 -3.36 -27.15 -29.91
CA PRO A 375 -3.57 -28.21 -28.92
C PRO A 375 -5.06 -28.45 -28.60
N ALA A 376 -5.48 -29.71 -28.56
CA ALA A 376 -6.89 -30.11 -28.36
C ALA A 376 -7.47 -29.72 -26.98
N ASN A 377 -6.59 -29.52 -25.98
CA ASN A 377 -6.92 -29.07 -24.62
C ASN A 377 -7.28 -27.58 -24.50
N ARG A 378 -7.32 -26.82 -25.61
CA ARG A 378 -7.68 -25.39 -25.60
C ARG A 378 -9.19 -25.14 -25.72
N GLY A 379 -9.96 -26.14 -26.14
CA GLY A 379 -11.42 -26.02 -26.28
C GLY A 379 -11.87 -25.14 -27.46
N TRP A 380 -11.00 -24.87 -28.43
CA TRP A 380 -11.30 -24.06 -29.61
C TRP A 380 -12.31 -24.72 -30.55
N ASP A 381 -12.39 -26.04 -30.55
CA ASP A 381 -13.30 -26.84 -31.41
C ASP A 381 -14.79 -26.73 -31.04
N ARG A 382 -15.13 -25.97 -29.98
CA ARG A 382 -16.52 -25.75 -29.57
C ARG A 382 -17.37 -25.02 -30.60
N ARG A 383 -16.75 -24.28 -31.52
CA ARG A 383 -17.39 -23.63 -32.68
C ARG A 383 -16.45 -23.68 -33.89
N PRO A 384 -16.96 -23.76 -35.14
CA PRO A 384 -16.10 -23.65 -36.31
C PRO A 384 -15.37 -22.30 -36.30
N TRP A 385 -14.04 -22.34 -36.21
CA TRP A 385 -13.18 -21.16 -36.21
C TRP A 385 -12.26 -21.09 -37.44
N TYR A 386 -12.19 -22.16 -38.23
CA TYR A 386 -11.41 -22.20 -39.46
C TYR A 386 -12.31 -22.23 -40.69
N HIS A 387 -11.98 -21.42 -41.70
CA HIS A 387 -12.58 -21.47 -43.03
C HIS A 387 -11.54 -21.03 -44.09
N PRO A 388 -11.36 -21.76 -45.20
CA PRO A 388 -10.32 -21.45 -46.18
C PRO A 388 -10.58 -20.14 -46.96
N ASP A 389 -11.84 -19.71 -47.06
CA ASP A 389 -12.19 -18.41 -47.63
C ASP A 389 -11.89 -17.29 -46.63
N PRO A 390 -10.95 -16.37 -46.93
CA PRO A 390 -10.62 -15.24 -46.05
C PRO A 390 -11.77 -14.26 -45.84
N ASP A 391 -12.78 -14.24 -46.72
CA ASP A 391 -13.93 -13.36 -46.62
C ASP A 391 -15.08 -13.97 -45.79
N HIS A 392 -14.92 -15.21 -45.31
CA HIS A 392 -15.89 -15.84 -44.43
C HIS A 392 -15.86 -15.20 -43.02
N PRO A 393 -16.97 -14.63 -42.55
CA PRO A 393 -17.00 -13.85 -41.32
C PRO A 393 -16.78 -14.71 -40.07
N GLY A 394 -16.00 -14.18 -39.12
CA GLY A 394 -15.80 -14.80 -37.81
C GLY A 394 -14.94 -16.07 -37.82
N THR A 395 -14.18 -16.31 -38.89
CA THR A 395 -13.28 -17.46 -39.04
C THR A 395 -11.88 -17.03 -39.45
N SER A 396 -10.92 -17.93 -39.29
CA SER A 396 -9.54 -17.76 -39.74
C SER A 396 -9.25 -18.67 -40.92
N TYR A 397 -8.49 -18.17 -41.91
CA TYR A 397 -7.97 -19.02 -43.00
C TYR A 397 -6.64 -19.69 -42.65
N ALA A 398 -5.99 -19.27 -41.56
CA ALA A 398 -4.80 -19.92 -41.02
C ALA A 398 -5.16 -20.65 -39.72
N ARG A 399 -4.67 -21.88 -39.56
CA ARG A 399 -4.91 -22.70 -38.35
C ARG A 399 -3.65 -23.25 -37.67
N ARG A 400 -2.48 -22.97 -38.26
CA ARG A 400 -1.19 -23.42 -37.75
C ARG A 400 -0.46 -22.28 -37.05
N GLY A 401 0.33 -22.63 -36.04
CA GLY A 401 1.13 -21.70 -35.25
C GLY A 401 2.07 -22.43 -34.29
N GLY A 402 2.88 -21.68 -33.56
CA GLY A 402 3.70 -22.22 -32.48
C GLY A 402 2.92 -22.22 -31.18
N PHE A 403 2.60 -23.39 -30.62
CA PHE A 403 1.82 -23.49 -29.37
C PHE A 403 2.60 -24.18 -28.27
N LEU A 404 2.34 -23.76 -27.02
CA LEU A 404 2.74 -24.48 -25.84
C LEU A 404 1.76 -25.66 -25.65
N PRO A 405 2.22 -26.91 -25.56
CA PRO A 405 1.31 -28.05 -25.43
C PRO A 405 0.53 -28.03 -24.11
N ASP A 406 1.21 -27.71 -23.01
CA ASP A 406 0.68 -27.89 -21.65
C ASP A 406 0.39 -26.55 -20.93
N ALA A 407 0.02 -25.49 -21.65
CA ALA A 407 -0.27 -24.17 -21.04
C ALA A 407 -1.46 -24.15 -20.05
N ASP A 408 -2.25 -25.22 -19.99
CA ASP A 408 -3.32 -25.45 -19.01
C ASP A 408 -2.80 -26.09 -17.71
N ALA A 409 -1.63 -26.73 -17.73
CA ALA A 409 -1.01 -27.31 -16.54
C ALA A 409 -0.45 -26.22 -15.61
N PHE A 410 -0.51 -26.46 -14.29
CA PHE A 410 0.06 -25.57 -13.27
C PHE A 410 0.12 -26.26 -11.91
N ASP A 411 1.25 -26.16 -11.22
CA ASP A 411 1.38 -26.64 -9.84
C ASP A 411 0.86 -25.60 -8.84
N ALA A 412 -0.45 -25.59 -8.62
CA ALA A 412 -1.09 -24.62 -7.74
C ALA A 412 -0.69 -24.79 -6.26
N GLU A 413 -0.51 -26.03 -5.80
CA GLU A 413 -0.17 -26.33 -4.40
C GLU A 413 1.22 -25.80 -4.05
N PHE A 414 2.19 -25.97 -4.95
CA PHE A 414 3.55 -25.44 -4.78
C PHE A 414 3.56 -23.93 -4.52
N PHE A 415 2.69 -23.17 -5.20
CA PHE A 415 2.58 -21.73 -5.04
C PHE A 415 1.57 -21.28 -3.96
N GLY A 416 0.99 -22.21 -3.21
CA GLY A 416 -0.02 -21.90 -2.18
C GLY A 416 -1.34 -21.36 -2.76
N ILE A 417 -1.65 -21.70 -4.01
CA ILE A 417 -2.84 -21.24 -4.72
C ILE A 417 -3.91 -22.34 -4.65
N SER A 418 -5.12 -21.98 -4.22
CA SER A 418 -6.21 -22.95 -4.15
C SER A 418 -6.63 -23.42 -5.56
N PRO A 419 -7.12 -24.66 -5.74
CA PRO A 419 -7.59 -25.13 -7.05
C PRO A 419 -8.65 -24.22 -7.68
N ARG A 420 -9.50 -23.59 -6.86
CA ARG A 420 -10.53 -22.66 -7.32
C ARG A 420 -9.95 -21.35 -7.85
N GLU A 421 -8.92 -20.83 -7.20
CA GLU A 421 -8.20 -19.66 -7.67
C GLU A 421 -7.42 -20.00 -8.95
N ALA A 422 -6.70 -21.13 -8.99
CA ALA A 422 -5.92 -21.55 -10.15
C ALA A 422 -6.73 -21.60 -11.45
N LEU A 423 -7.99 -22.04 -11.40
CA LEU A 423 -8.91 -22.03 -12.56
C LEU A 423 -9.20 -20.62 -13.09
N ALA A 424 -9.24 -19.62 -12.21
CA ALA A 424 -9.47 -18.23 -12.57
C ALA A 424 -8.21 -17.53 -13.11
N ILE A 425 -7.02 -18.04 -12.78
CA ILE A 425 -5.75 -17.45 -13.19
C ILE A 425 -5.47 -17.75 -14.66
N GLU A 426 -5.23 -16.69 -15.42
CA GLU A 426 -4.82 -16.76 -16.81
C GLU A 426 -3.49 -17.53 -16.98
N PRO A 427 -3.38 -18.41 -18.01
CA PRO A 427 -2.16 -19.19 -18.28
C PRO A 427 -0.86 -18.39 -18.29
N GLN A 428 -0.90 -17.16 -18.80
CA GLN A 428 0.27 -16.27 -18.83
C GLN A 428 0.83 -16.03 -17.43
N GLN A 429 -0.02 -15.78 -16.42
CA GLN A 429 0.42 -15.54 -15.05
C GLN A 429 0.95 -16.82 -14.39
N ARG A 430 0.33 -17.98 -14.68
CA ARG A 430 0.73 -19.28 -14.16
C ARG A 430 2.14 -19.66 -14.64
N LEU A 431 2.35 -19.59 -15.95
CA LEU A 431 3.66 -19.88 -16.54
C LEU A 431 4.72 -18.84 -16.15
N LEU A 432 4.35 -17.57 -15.98
CA LEU A 432 5.29 -16.56 -15.48
C LEU A 432 5.78 -16.87 -14.06
N LEU A 433 4.92 -17.40 -13.18
CA LEU A 433 5.34 -17.82 -11.84
C LEU A 433 6.34 -18.99 -11.88
N GLU A 434 6.04 -20.02 -12.66
CA GLU A 434 6.92 -21.18 -12.84
C GLU A 434 8.28 -20.75 -13.41
N VAL A 435 8.25 -19.99 -14.51
CA VAL A 435 9.48 -19.53 -15.17
C VAL A 435 10.26 -18.56 -14.29
N ALA A 436 9.60 -17.72 -13.48
CA ALA A 436 10.29 -16.85 -12.54
C ALA A 436 11.03 -17.65 -11.47
N TRP A 437 10.37 -18.67 -10.91
CA TRP A 437 10.97 -19.57 -9.93
C TRP A 437 12.21 -20.28 -10.50
N GLU A 438 12.06 -20.92 -11.67
CA GLU A 438 13.15 -21.64 -12.34
C GLU A 438 14.31 -20.73 -12.73
N THR A 439 14.01 -19.49 -13.15
CA THR A 439 15.05 -18.51 -13.48
C THR A 439 15.91 -18.20 -12.26
N LEU A 440 15.31 -18.08 -11.08
CA LEU A 440 16.04 -17.88 -9.82
C LEU A 440 16.86 -19.11 -9.41
N GLU A 441 16.28 -20.31 -9.53
CA GLU A 441 17.01 -21.56 -9.24
C GLU A 441 18.21 -21.75 -10.16
N ARG A 442 18.07 -21.39 -11.44
CA ARG A 442 19.17 -21.42 -12.42
C ARG A 442 20.27 -20.41 -12.12
N ALA A 443 19.96 -19.32 -11.44
CA ALA A 443 20.95 -18.38 -10.92
C ALA A 443 21.66 -18.89 -9.65
N GLY A 444 21.23 -20.02 -9.08
CA GLY A 444 21.69 -20.50 -7.79
C GLY A 444 21.15 -19.67 -6.61
N ILE A 445 20.09 -18.89 -6.83
CA ILE A 445 19.51 -18.02 -5.81
C ILE A 445 18.29 -18.71 -5.20
N GLN A 446 18.33 -18.91 -3.87
CA GLN A 446 17.18 -19.45 -3.15
C GLN A 446 16.07 -18.40 -3.10
N PRO A 447 14.85 -18.67 -3.62
CA PRO A 447 13.77 -17.67 -3.64
C PRO A 447 13.39 -17.14 -2.25
N ALA A 448 13.49 -17.98 -1.22
CA ALA A 448 13.23 -17.58 0.17
C ALA A 448 14.20 -16.49 0.69
N ALA A 449 15.42 -16.42 0.17
CA ALA A 449 16.41 -15.41 0.54
C ALA A 449 16.10 -14.02 -0.06
N LEU A 450 15.21 -13.95 -1.04
CA LEU A 450 14.79 -12.69 -1.67
C LEU A 450 13.59 -12.04 -0.99
N ARG A 451 12.99 -12.68 0.02
CA ARG A 451 11.85 -12.09 0.75
C ARG A 451 12.29 -10.79 1.45
N GLY A 452 11.54 -9.71 1.24
CA GLY A 452 11.87 -8.36 1.72
C GLY A 452 12.97 -7.65 0.93
N SER A 453 13.52 -8.27 -0.12
CA SER A 453 14.56 -7.65 -0.95
C SER A 453 13.95 -6.66 -1.93
N ARG A 454 14.77 -5.70 -2.37
CA ARG A 454 14.43 -4.74 -3.43
C ARG A 454 14.54 -5.36 -4.83
N THR A 455 14.10 -6.61 -5.00
CA THR A 455 14.09 -7.29 -6.31
C THR A 455 12.88 -6.81 -7.11
N GLY A 456 13.10 -6.30 -8.32
CA GLY A 456 12.04 -5.85 -9.22
C GLY A 456 11.52 -6.95 -10.15
N VAL A 457 10.31 -6.76 -10.67
CA VAL A 457 9.64 -7.64 -11.63
C VAL A 457 9.06 -6.78 -12.75
N PHE A 458 9.50 -7.01 -13.98
CA PHE A 458 9.09 -6.26 -15.17
C PHE A 458 8.62 -7.24 -16.24
N THR A 459 7.30 -7.33 -16.47
CA THR A 459 6.72 -8.30 -17.41
C THR A 459 5.97 -7.62 -18.54
N GLY A 460 6.33 -7.97 -19.77
CA GLY A 460 5.56 -7.65 -20.97
C GLY A 460 4.46 -8.69 -21.16
N ILE A 461 3.19 -8.28 -21.10
CA ILE A 461 2.07 -9.16 -21.41
C ILE A 461 1.06 -8.38 -22.25
N MET A 462 0.30 -9.10 -23.06
CA MET A 462 -0.86 -8.55 -23.76
C MET A 462 -2.11 -9.20 -23.19
N THR A 463 -3.17 -8.41 -23.00
CA THR A 463 -4.46 -8.92 -22.49
C THR A 463 -4.99 -10.03 -23.40
N GLN A 464 -5.48 -11.13 -22.83
CA GLN A 464 -6.14 -12.20 -23.58
C GLN A 464 -7.55 -12.49 -23.03
N ASP A 465 -8.39 -13.05 -23.89
CA ASP A 465 -9.77 -13.40 -23.55
C ASP A 465 -9.86 -14.75 -22.82
N TYR A 466 -9.24 -14.87 -21.64
CA TYR A 466 -9.32 -16.08 -20.81
C TYR A 466 -10.52 -16.03 -19.85
N GLY A 467 -11.40 -17.03 -19.87
CA GLY A 467 -12.54 -17.17 -18.95
C GLY A 467 -13.71 -16.19 -19.16
N PRO A 468 -14.82 -16.30 -18.39
CA PRO A 468 -16.03 -15.50 -18.59
C PRO A 468 -15.83 -14.02 -18.25
N MET A 469 -16.64 -13.12 -18.83
CA MET A 469 -16.62 -11.70 -18.47
C MET A 469 -16.92 -11.50 -16.99
N LEU A 470 -16.34 -10.47 -16.36
CA LEU A 470 -16.41 -10.26 -14.91
C LEU A 470 -17.86 -10.18 -14.39
N HIS A 471 -18.77 -9.59 -15.18
CA HIS A 471 -20.20 -9.45 -14.85
C HIS A 471 -21.05 -10.70 -15.18
N GLN A 472 -20.46 -11.73 -15.79
CA GLN A 472 -21.13 -12.97 -16.22
C GLN A 472 -20.68 -14.19 -15.40
N ALA A 473 -19.85 -13.99 -14.39
CA ALA A 473 -19.23 -15.07 -13.64
C ALA A 473 -20.12 -15.58 -12.50
N ASP A 474 -20.19 -16.90 -12.35
CA ASP A 474 -20.79 -17.52 -11.17
C ASP A 474 -20.03 -17.14 -9.88
N ASN A 475 -20.76 -16.96 -8.78
CA ASN A 475 -20.25 -16.45 -7.50
C ASN A 475 -19.04 -17.20 -6.93
N ALA A 476 -18.82 -18.48 -7.29
CA ALA A 476 -17.73 -19.28 -6.73
C ALA A 476 -16.35 -18.92 -7.32
N VAL A 477 -16.23 -18.76 -8.64
CA VAL A 477 -14.96 -18.39 -9.32
C VAL A 477 -14.84 -16.88 -9.47
N GLY A 478 -15.98 -16.16 -9.49
CA GLY A 478 -16.07 -14.72 -9.71
C GLY A 478 -15.15 -13.88 -8.82
N ALA A 479 -14.97 -14.26 -7.54
CA ALA A 479 -14.12 -13.54 -6.60
C ALA A 479 -12.63 -13.48 -7.03
N TYR A 480 -12.15 -14.49 -7.77
CA TYR A 480 -10.76 -14.58 -8.22
C TYR A 480 -10.55 -14.09 -9.65
N LEU A 481 -11.61 -13.83 -10.42
CA LEU A 481 -11.46 -13.44 -11.84
C LEU A 481 -10.80 -12.07 -12.01
N LEU A 482 -11.04 -11.14 -11.09
CA LEU A 482 -10.38 -9.84 -11.13
C LEU A 482 -8.86 -10.01 -11.01
N THR A 483 -8.41 -10.74 -10.00
CA THR A 483 -6.97 -10.96 -9.75
C THR A 483 -6.37 -12.00 -10.70
N GLY A 484 -7.17 -12.87 -11.30
CA GLY A 484 -6.72 -13.88 -12.23
C GLY A 484 -6.47 -13.38 -13.66
N LYS A 485 -6.99 -12.19 -14.02
CA LYS A 485 -6.93 -11.66 -15.39
C LYS A 485 -6.36 -10.25 -15.53
N THR A 486 -6.37 -9.47 -14.45
CA THR A 486 -5.88 -8.09 -14.53
C THR A 486 -4.40 -8.11 -14.86
N GLY A 487 -3.99 -7.38 -15.89
CA GLY A 487 -2.62 -7.47 -16.39
C GLY A 487 -1.56 -7.08 -15.36
N SER A 488 -1.82 -6.06 -14.54
CA SER A 488 -0.92 -5.66 -13.45
C SER A 488 -0.66 -6.75 -12.41
N VAL A 489 -1.52 -7.76 -12.32
CA VAL A 489 -1.34 -8.89 -11.41
C VAL A 489 -0.31 -9.88 -11.93
N ALA A 490 0.08 -9.86 -13.20
CA ALA A 490 1.15 -10.74 -13.70
C ALA A 490 2.49 -10.47 -12.99
N SER A 491 2.97 -9.22 -13.00
CA SER A 491 4.16 -8.82 -12.25
C SER A 491 3.91 -8.86 -10.73
N GLY A 492 2.73 -8.41 -10.29
CA GLY A 492 2.37 -8.35 -8.88
C GLY A 492 2.31 -9.71 -8.20
N ARG A 493 1.82 -10.76 -8.89
CA ARG A 493 1.71 -12.11 -8.35
C ARG A 493 3.08 -12.75 -8.14
N ILE A 494 4.03 -12.55 -9.07
CA ILE A 494 5.43 -12.96 -8.89
C ILE A 494 6.01 -12.28 -7.65
N ALA A 495 5.88 -10.95 -7.55
CA ALA A 495 6.38 -10.20 -6.41
C ALA A 495 5.74 -10.67 -5.09
N TYR A 496 4.42 -10.86 -5.07
CA TYR A 496 3.68 -11.33 -3.89
C TYR A 496 4.12 -12.72 -3.44
N THR A 497 4.15 -13.69 -4.35
CA THR A 497 4.50 -15.09 -4.04
C THR A 497 5.94 -15.21 -3.53
N LEU A 498 6.86 -14.49 -4.17
CA LEU A 498 8.29 -14.49 -3.83
C LEU A 498 8.64 -13.53 -2.68
N GLY A 499 7.70 -12.68 -2.24
CA GLY A 499 7.90 -11.69 -1.18
C GLY A 499 8.84 -10.54 -1.57
N LEU A 500 8.84 -10.11 -2.83
CA LEU A 500 9.73 -9.06 -3.34
C LEU A 500 9.14 -7.67 -3.10
N GLU A 501 10.00 -6.69 -2.78
CA GLU A 501 9.60 -5.32 -2.46
C GLU A 501 10.16 -4.28 -3.45
N GLY A 502 10.75 -4.72 -4.56
CA GLY A 502 11.12 -3.84 -5.67
C GLY A 502 9.95 -3.47 -6.58
N PRO A 503 10.17 -2.66 -7.64
CA PRO A 503 9.12 -2.29 -8.59
C PRO A 503 8.51 -3.52 -9.26
N ALA A 504 7.17 -3.62 -9.28
CA ALA A 504 6.43 -4.68 -9.96
C ALA A 504 5.58 -4.07 -11.09
N VAL A 505 6.11 -4.08 -12.32
CA VAL A 505 5.54 -3.37 -13.47
C VAL A 505 5.15 -4.36 -14.57
N THR A 506 3.93 -4.22 -15.06
CA THR A 506 3.48 -4.89 -16.27
C THR A 506 3.35 -3.87 -17.40
N VAL A 507 3.88 -4.20 -18.57
CA VAL A 507 3.91 -3.32 -19.76
C VAL A 507 3.15 -3.97 -20.90
N ASP A 508 2.33 -3.17 -21.59
CA ASP A 508 1.73 -3.53 -22.87
C ASP A 508 2.10 -2.46 -23.91
N THR A 509 3.05 -2.82 -24.76
CA THR A 509 3.41 -2.11 -25.99
C THR A 509 3.25 -3.05 -27.19
N ALA A 510 2.23 -3.91 -27.16
CA ALA A 510 2.01 -4.97 -28.15
C ALA A 510 3.26 -5.86 -28.34
N CYS A 511 3.77 -6.01 -29.56
CA CYS A 511 4.87 -6.93 -29.89
C CYS A 511 6.22 -6.58 -29.23
N SER A 512 6.43 -5.33 -28.79
CA SER A 512 7.69 -4.90 -28.16
C SER A 512 7.69 -5.00 -26.63
N SER A 513 6.62 -5.48 -26.01
CA SER A 513 6.40 -5.41 -24.56
C SER A 513 7.55 -6.00 -23.72
N SER A 514 8.10 -7.14 -24.11
CA SER A 514 9.20 -7.77 -23.37
C SER A 514 10.51 -6.97 -23.43
N LEU A 515 10.79 -6.31 -24.55
CA LEU A 515 11.98 -5.44 -24.70
C LEU A 515 11.81 -4.11 -23.97
N VAL A 516 10.59 -3.57 -23.91
CA VAL A 516 10.31 -2.37 -23.11
C VAL A 516 10.39 -2.70 -21.60
N ALA A 517 9.89 -3.86 -21.18
CA ALA A 517 10.06 -4.34 -19.81
C ALA A 517 11.55 -4.52 -19.45
N LEU A 518 12.35 -5.10 -20.35
CA LEU A 518 13.80 -5.21 -20.21
C LEU A 518 14.48 -3.83 -20.12
N HIS A 519 14.06 -2.86 -20.94
CA HIS A 519 14.55 -1.49 -20.87
C HIS A 519 14.26 -0.85 -19.51
N GLN A 520 13.02 -0.94 -19.02
CA GLN A 520 12.63 -0.39 -17.72
C GLN A 520 13.37 -1.06 -16.56
N ALA A 521 13.54 -2.38 -16.58
CA ALA A 521 14.33 -3.10 -15.57
C ALA A 521 15.79 -2.61 -15.53
N ALA A 522 16.41 -2.42 -16.71
CA ALA A 522 17.77 -1.90 -16.79
C ALA A 522 17.88 -0.46 -16.27
N GLN A 523 16.87 0.39 -16.48
CA GLN A 523 16.83 1.73 -15.89
C GLN A 523 16.66 1.69 -14.37
N ALA A 524 15.74 0.86 -13.86
CA ALA A 524 15.51 0.70 -12.43
C ALA A 524 16.77 0.23 -11.69
N LEU A 525 17.54 -0.71 -12.27
CA LEU A 525 18.82 -1.15 -11.74
C LEU A 525 19.87 -0.02 -11.71
N ARG A 526 19.97 0.78 -12.78
CA ARG A 526 20.91 1.91 -12.86
C ARG A 526 20.56 3.06 -11.92
N ASN A 527 19.26 3.30 -11.72
CA ASN A 527 18.76 4.30 -10.80
C ASN A 527 18.81 3.84 -9.33
N GLY A 528 19.17 2.59 -9.09
CA GLY A 528 19.20 2.01 -7.74
C GLY A 528 17.80 1.87 -7.13
N GLU A 529 16.75 1.73 -7.95
CA GLU A 529 15.38 1.45 -7.53
C GLU A 529 15.22 -0.03 -7.13
N CYS A 530 15.99 -0.91 -7.77
CA CYS A 530 16.16 -2.32 -7.41
C CYS A 530 17.64 -2.73 -7.53
N ASP A 531 17.99 -3.86 -6.91
CA ASP A 531 19.34 -4.45 -6.95
C ASP A 531 19.43 -5.72 -7.80
N LEU A 532 18.27 -6.36 -8.00
CA LEU A 532 18.06 -7.53 -8.84
C LEU A 532 16.72 -7.33 -9.57
N ALA A 533 16.58 -7.79 -10.81
CA ALA A 533 15.33 -7.66 -11.56
C ALA A 533 15.03 -8.88 -12.43
N LEU A 534 13.81 -9.39 -12.35
CA LEU A 534 13.23 -10.27 -13.35
C LEU A 534 12.65 -9.41 -14.48
N ALA A 535 13.03 -9.69 -15.72
CA ALA A 535 12.52 -8.96 -16.88
C ALA A 535 12.24 -9.89 -18.07
N GLY A 536 11.09 -9.72 -18.72
CA GLY A 536 10.75 -10.50 -19.90
C GLY A 536 9.28 -10.39 -20.25
N GLY A 537 8.65 -11.48 -20.69
CA GLY A 537 7.24 -11.45 -21.05
C GLY A 537 6.62 -12.82 -21.31
N ALA A 538 5.31 -12.81 -21.50
CA ALA A 538 4.50 -13.99 -21.78
C ALA A 538 3.47 -13.69 -22.87
N THR A 539 3.12 -14.72 -23.63
CA THR A 539 1.98 -14.74 -24.56
C THR A 539 1.45 -16.17 -24.62
N VAL A 540 0.18 -16.34 -24.27
CA VAL A 540 -0.56 -17.60 -24.41
C VAL A 540 -1.93 -17.27 -25.00
N MET A 541 -2.29 -17.88 -26.12
CA MET A 541 -3.54 -17.62 -26.81
C MET A 541 -4.66 -18.48 -26.21
N ALA A 542 -5.48 -17.88 -25.35
CA ALA A 542 -6.63 -18.57 -24.76
C ALA A 542 -7.75 -18.84 -25.79
N THR A 543 -7.88 -17.99 -26.81
CA THR A 543 -8.95 -18.03 -27.82
C THR A 543 -8.38 -17.78 -29.23
N PRO A 544 -9.11 -18.14 -30.30
CA PRO A 544 -8.69 -17.85 -31.68
C PRO A 544 -8.84 -16.37 -32.08
N GLY A 545 -9.08 -15.44 -31.14
CA GLY A 545 -9.39 -14.03 -31.45
C GLY A 545 -8.31 -13.30 -32.27
N LEU A 546 -7.03 -13.59 -32.01
CA LEU A 546 -5.90 -13.03 -32.78
C LEU A 546 -5.88 -13.55 -34.22
N PHE A 547 -6.21 -14.83 -34.42
CA PHE A 547 -6.32 -15.43 -35.75
C PHE A 547 -7.46 -14.80 -36.56
N PHE A 548 -8.61 -14.53 -35.94
CA PHE A 548 -9.72 -13.83 -36.60
C PHE A 548 -9.34 -12.41 -37.01
N SER A 549 -8.80 -11.65 -36.06
CA SER A 549 -8.51 -10.23 -36.25
C SER A 549 -7.50 -9.98 -37.37
N PHE A 550 -6.51 -10.87 -37.53
CA PHE A 550 -5.51 -10.77 -38.59
C PHE A 550 -5.93 -11.44 -39.90
N SER A 551 -6.86 -12.40 -39.87
CA SER A 551 -7.44 -12.96 -41.08
C SER A 551 -8.21 -11.90 -41.88
N ILE A 552 -8.99 -11.06 -41.20
CA ILE A 552 -9.72 -9.93 -41.83
C ILE A 552 -8.76 -8.98 -42.55
N GLN A 553 -7.56 -8.77 -41.98
CA GLN A 553 -6.53 -7.89 -42.53
C GLN A 553 -5.66 -8.58 -43.58
N ARG A 554 -5.89 -9.86 -43.87
CA ARG A 554 -5.05 -10.71 -44.74
C ARG A 554 -3.57 -10.69 -44.31
N GLY A 555 -3.33 -10.64 -42.99
CA GLY A 555 -2.00 -10.49 -42.41
C GLY A 555 -1.32 -11.79 -41.96
N LEU A 556 -1.98 -12.95 -42.08
CA LEU A 556 -1.46 -14.25 -41.63
C LEU A 556 -0.80 -15.00 -42.78
N SER A 557 0.30 -15.69 -42.48
CA SER A 557 0.81 -16.72 -43.39
C SER A 557 -0.17 -17.91 -43.39
N PRO A 558 -0.62 -18.41 -44.55
CA PRO A 558 -1.52 -19.57 -44.63
C PRO A 558 -0.96 -20.85 -43.99
N ASP A 559 0.37 -21.03 -44.04
CA ASP A 559 1.05 -22.19 -43.45
C ASP A 559 1.46 -21.98 -41.98
N GLY A 560 1.23 -20.78 -41.44
CA GLY A 560 1.57 -20.42 -40.06
C GLY A 560 3.05 -20.14 -39.80
N THR A 561 3.91 -20.10 -40.83
CA THR A 561 5.35 -19.82 -40.68
C THR A 561 5.72 -18.38 -41.03
N CYS A 562 6.60 -17.78 -40.22
CA CYS A 562 7.22 -16.49 -40.52
C CYS A 562 8.43 -16.67 -41.45
N LYS A 563 8.28 -16.30 -42.71
CA LYS A 563 9.34 -16.43 -43.74
C LYS A 563 10.22 -15.17 -43.80
N ALA A 564 10.83 -14.80 -42.68
CA ALA A 564 11.58 -13.56 -42.54
C ALA A 564 12.63 -13.37 -43.65
N PHE A 565 12.58 -12.22 -44.33
CA PHE A 565 13.46 -11.83 -45.44
C PHE A 565 13.37 -12.71 -46.71
N SER A 566 12.39 -13.63 -46.80
CA SER A 566 12.16 -14.44 -47.99
C SER A 566 11.38 -13.68 -49.06
N ALA A 567 11.65 -13.96 -50.34
CA ALA A 567 10.82 -13.51 -51.46
C ALA A 567 9.39 -14.11 -51.42
N SER A 568 9.19 -15.19 -50.67
CA SER A 568 7.90 -15.84 -50.45
C SER A 568 7.21 -15.42 -49.14
N ALA A 569 7.65 -14.33 -48.50
CA ALA A 569 7.00 -13.81 -47.29
C ALA A 569 5.55 -13.37 -47.60
N ASP A 570 4.59 -13.97 -46.90
CA ASP A 570 3.16 -13.90 -47.18
C ASP A 570 2.30 -13.62 -45.93
N GLY A 571 2.94 -13.29 -44.81
CA GLY A 571 2.26 -12.87 -43.58
C GLY A 571 2.96 -13.33 -42.31
N THR A 572 2.31 -13.10 -41.17
CA THR A 572 2.81 -13.53 -39.85
C THR A 572 2.30 -14.91 -39.46
N GLY A 573 3.13 -15.68 -38.78
CA GLY A 573 2.77 -16.88 -38.04
C GLY A 573 2.70 -16.55 -36.54
N TRP A 574 1.60 -16.92 -35.88
CA TRP A 574 1.46 -16.69 -34.44
C TRP A 574 2.17 -17.75 -33.62
N GLY A 575 2.75 -17.31 -32.51
CA GLY A 575 3.45 -18.16 -31.55
C GLY A 575 3.12 -17.79 -30.11
N GLU A 576 3.06 -18.78 -29.24
CA GLU A 576 3.03 -18.64 -27.79
C GLU A 576 4.44 -18.72 -27.21
N GLY A 577 4.64 -18.20 -26.00
CA GLY A 577 5.90 -18.34 -25.31
C GLY A 577 5.99 -17.53 -24.03
N VAL A 578 6.88 -17.94 -23.15
CA VAL A 578 7.24 -17.24 -21.92
C VAL A 578 8.75 -17.20 -21.81
N GLY A 579 9.32 -16.03 -21.51
CA GLY A 579 10.75 -15.87 -21.30
C GLY A 579 11.03 -14.84 -20.24
N LEU A 580 11.92 -15.15 -19.30
CA LEU A 580 12.41 -14.23 -18.28
C LEU A 580 13.94 -14.26 -18.23
N LEU A 581 14.50 -13.09 -18.01
CA LEU A 581 15.91 -12.86 -17.72
C LEU A 581 16.02 -12.37 -16.28
N LEU A 582 17.05 -12.83 -15.58
CA LEU A 582 17.45 -12.27 -14.29
C LEU A 582 18.62 -11.32 -14.51
N LEU A 583 18.47 -10.10 -13.99
CA LEU A 583 19.34 -8.97 -14.25
C LEU A 583 19.86 -8.38 -12.95
N GLU A 584 21.12 -7.95 -12.95
CA GLU A 584 21.68 -7.10 -11.92
C GLU A 584 22.75 -6.19 -12.53
N ARG A 585 23.23 -5.20 -11.77
CA ARG A 585 24.37 -4.39 -12.22
C ARG A 585 25.60 -5.29 -12.38
N LEU A 586 26.42 -5.07 -13.43
CA LEU A 586 27.59 -5.92 -13.68
C LEU A 586 28.59 -5.92 -12.50
N SER A 587 28.69 -4.81 -11.77
CA SER A 587 29.50 -4.74 -10.55
C SER A 587 28.96 -5.64 -9.44
N ASP A 588 27.64 -5.69 -9.28
CA ASP A 588 26.94 -6.54 -8.31
C ASP A 588 27.06 -8.01 -8.66
N ALA A 589 26.87 -8.39 -9.93
CA ALA A 589 27.07 -9.77 -10.39
C ALA A 589 28.46 -10.30 -10.05
N ARG A 590 29.48 -9.47 -10.29
CA ARG A 590 30.86 -9.81 -9.93
C ARG A 590 31.07 -9.89 -8.43
N ARG A 591 30.45 -8.99 -7.66
CA ARG A 591 30.54 -8.98 -6.19
C ARG A 591 29.88 -10.22 -5.58
N HIS A 592 28.72 -10.62 -6.10
CA HIS A 592 27.97 -11.78 -5.63
C HIS A 592 28.51 -13.11 -6.18
N GLY A 593 29.42 -13.06 -7.17
CA GLY A 593 29.97 -14.24 -7.82
C GLY A 593 28.96 -14.95 -8.73
N HIS A 594 27.92 -14.24 -9.17
CA HIS A 594 26.94 -14.77 -10.10
C HIS A 594 27.56 -14.93 -11.50
N GLN A 595 27.17 -16.00 -12.20
CA GLN A 595 27.61 -16.23 -13.57
C GLN A 595 27.04 -15.13 -14.49
N VAL A 596 27.90 -14.48 -15.26
CA VAL A 596 27.46 -13.50 -16.27
C VAL A 596 27.31 -14.19 -17.61
N LEU A 597 26.07 -14.35 -18.07
CA LEU A 597 25.74 -14.96 -19.37
C LEU A 597 25.92 -13.97 -20.52
N ALA A 598 25.51 -12.72 -20.30
CA ALA A 598 25.62 -11.63 -21.27
C ALA A 598 25.65 -10.28 -20.55
N VAL A 599 25.96 -9.21 -21.30
CA VAL A 599 25.98 -7.83 -20.80
C VAL A 599 25.15 -6.93 -21.71
N ILE A 600 24.14 -6.28 -21.14
CA ILE A 600 23.32 -5.25 -21.78
C ILE A 600 24.06 -3.92 -21.67
N ARG A 601 24.64 -3.48 -22.78
CA ARG A 601 25.40 -2.22 -22.87
C ARG A 601 24.50 -0.99 -22.96
N GLY A 602 23.32 -1.13 -23.53
CA GLY A 602 22.36 -0.06 -23.71
C GLY A 602 21.08 -0.56 -24.35
N SER A 603 20.01 0.21 -24.21
CA SER A 603 18.72 0.00 -24.85
C SER A 603 18.04 1.35 -25.01
N ALA A 604 17.21 1.49 -26.04
CA ALA A 604 16.44 2.70 -26.32
C ALA A 604 15.04 2.32 -26.80
N VAL A 605 14.08 3.20 -26.54
CA VAL A 605 12.69 3.07 -26.97
C VAL A 605 12.29 4.39 -27.63
N ASN A 606 11.69 4.34 -28.81
CA ASN A 606 11.16 5.49 -29.54
C ASN A 606 9.72 5.23 -30.01
N GLN A 607 9.18 6.18 -30.77
CA GLN A 607 7.92 6.06 -31.50
C GLN A 607 8.12 6.67 -32.89
N ASP A 608 7.56 6.06 -33.92
CA ASP A 608 7.73 6.48 -35.31
C ASP A 608 6.82 7.67 -35.67
N GLY A 609 5.89 8.02 -34.77
CA GLY A 609 5.06 9.21 -34.88
C GLY A 609 4.03 9.11 -36.00
N ALA A 610 3.97 10.12 -36.87
CA ALA A 610 3.01 10.16 -37.97
C ALA A 610 3.54 9.38 -39.20
N SER A 611 3.52 8.04 -39.11
CA SER A 611 3.86 7.15 -40.23
C SER A 611 2.72 7.05 -41.26
N ASN A 612 2.89 6.24 -42.32
CA ASN A 612 1.91 6.07 -43.42
C ASN A 612 0.60 5.34 -43.02
N GLY A 613 0.43 5.05 -41.73
CA GLY A 613 -0.72 4.39 -41.14
C GLY A 613 -0.33 3.84 -39.78
N LEU A 614 -1.28 3.73 -38.85
CA LEU A 614 -0.98 3.34 -37.46
C LEU A 614 -0.26 1.98 -37.33
N THR A 615 -0.46 1.08 -38.30
CA THR A 615 0.15 -0.25 -38.35
C THR A 615 1.39 -0.33 -39.25
N ALA A 616 1.74 0.77 -39.92
CA ALA A 616 2.97 0.86 -40.70
C ALA A 616 4.16 1.08 -39.74
N PRO A 617 5.20 0.22 -39.83
CA PRO A 617 6.40 0.34 -39.00
C PRO A 617 7.28 1.54 -39.38
#